data_AF-A0A832YII7-F1
#
_entry.id   AF-A0A832YII7-F1
#
_cell.length_a   1.000
_cell.length_b   1.000
_cell.length_c   1.000
_cell.angle_alpha   90.00
_cell.angle_beta   90.00
_cell.angle_gamma   90.00
#
_symmetry.space_group_name_H-M   'P 1'
#
loop_
_entity.id
_entity.type
_entity.pdbx_description
1 polymer ?
#
loop_
_entity_poly.entity_id
_entity_poly.type
_entity_poly.pdbx_seq_one_letter_code
_entity_poly.pdbx_strand_id
1 'polypeptide(L)'
;VVKNSMIELDKIILDSAAKNKLNTYSVPPTDFMNGSKSIRNKIQKIGEIARSGLVPVTYGDALWYGQKKSYILSGDVIMTTIGKILKPRLSVFVLDVDGVYSNTKSKKLIYDFKKEKPTISKNKMDVTGGMTRKITEATKISKSGLKVFFVNGNKPQRIVDATSGKKFEGTLFR
;
A
#
# COMPACT_ATOMS: atom_id res chain seq x y z
N VAL A 1 20.29 -10.17 -7.25
CA VAL A 1 19.66 -9.30 -8.28
C VAL A 1 18.46 -8.56 -7.72
N VAL A 2 17.31 -9.20 -7.45
CA VAL A 2 16.07 -8.51 -7.02
C VAL A 2 16.27 -7.55 -5.84
N LYS A 3 16.91 -8.00 -4.75
CA LYS A 3 17.16 -7.14 -3.58
C LYS A 3 17.97 -5.88 -3.90
N ASN A 4 19.02 -6.01 -4.71
CA ASN A 4 19.84 -4.87 -5.12
C ASN A 4 19.03 -3.88 -5.97
N SER A 5 18.17 -4.37 -6.86
CA SER A 5 17.27 -3.50 -7.65
C SER A 5 16.29 -2.73 -6.78
N MET A 6 15.81 -3.31 -5.67
CA MET A 6 14.92 -2.61 -4.74
C MET A 6 15.65 -1.55 -3.91
N ILE A 7 16.91 -1.80 -3.53
CA ILE A 7 17.76 -0.79 -2.88
C ILE A 7 18.04 0.39 -3.81
N GLU A 8 18.31 0.12 -5.09
CA GLU A 8 18.51 1.17 -6.08
C GLU A 8 17.24 2.00 -6.31
N LEU A 9 16.08 1.35 -6.41
CA LEU A 9 14.80 2.04 -6.52
C LEU A 9 14.49 2.88 -5.27
N ASP A 10 14.74 2.37 -4.06
CA ASP A 10 14.57 3.12 -2.81
C ASP A 10 15.40 4.39 -2.84
N LYS A 11 16.68 4.30 -3.25
CA LYS A 11 17.55 5.47 -3.41
C LYS A 11 16.95 6.51 -4.37
N ILE A 12 16.45 6.10 -5.53
CA ILE A 12 15.81 7.02 -6.49
C ILE A 12 14.60 7.72 -5.86
N ILE A 13 13.77 6.99 -5.11
CA ILE A 13 12.62 7.56 -4.40
C ILE A 13 13.06 8.56 -3.33
N LEU A 14 14.05 8.20 -2.50
CA LEU A 14 14.58 9.06 -1.44
C LEU A 14 15.19 10.34 -2.01
N ASP A 15 16.00 10.24 -3.06
CA ASP A 15 16.60 11.39 -3.73
C ASP A 15 15.54 12.33 -4.31
N SER A 16 14.49 11.77 -4.93
CA SER A 16 13.35 12.56 -5.43
C SER A 16 12.58 13.25 -4.30
N ALA A 17 12.33 12.55 -3.20
CA ALA A 17 11.63 13.11 -2.04
C ALA A 17 12.44 14.22 -1.36
N ALA A 18 13.74 14.02 -1.19
CA ALA A 18 14.66 15.02 -0.63
C ALA A 18 14.71 16.30 -1.49
N LYS A 19 14.77 16.15 -2.83
CA LYS A 19 14.67 17.30 -3.77
C LYS A 19 13.38 18.10 -3.58
N ASN A 20 12.30 17.44 -3.15
CA ASN A 20 11.01 18.05 -2.87
C ASN A 20 10.82 18.41 -1.38
N LYS A 21 11.91 18.52 -0.60
CA LYS A 21 11.92 18.94 0.81
C LYS A 21 11.13 18.03 1.76
N LEU A 22 10.99 16.75 1.40
CA LEU A 22 10.46 15.74 2.32
C LEU A 22 11.59 15.17 3.18
N ASN A 23 11.42 15.19 4.50
CA ASN A 23 12.37 14.62 5.45
C ASN A 23 12.18 13.10 5.54
N THR A 24 12.59 12.38 4.51
CA THR A 24 12.43 10.92 4.42
C THR A 24 13.40 10.16 5.32
N TYR A 25 12.97 8.98 5.77
CA TYR A 25 13.80 8.05 6.54
C TYR A 25 13.61 6.64 5.98
N SER A 26 14.65 6.05 5.38
CA SER A 26 14.56 4.70 4.82
C SER A 26 14.43 3.66 5.92
N VAL A 27 13.48 2.75 5.75
CA VAL A 27 13.22 1.60 6.61
C VAL A 27 13.17 0.34 5.74
N PRO A 28 14.31 -0.33 5.53
CA PRO A 28 14.37 -1.59 4.81
C PRO A 28 13.46 -2.64 5.47
N PRO A 29 12.77 -3.52 4.70
CA PRO A 29 11.93 -4.55 5.28
C PRO A 29 12.65 -5.51 6.22
N THR A 30 13.96 -5.71 6.05
CA THR A 30 14.79 -6.50 6.97
C THR A 30 14.82 -5.98 8.41
N ASP A 31 14.49 -4.70 8.63
CA ASP A 31 14.55 -4.09 9.96
C ASP A 31 13.33 -4.45 10.82
N PHE A 32 12.23 -4.83 10.17
CA PHE A 32 10.96 -5.13 10.83
C PHE A 32 10.33 -6.47 10.44
N MET A 33 11.03 -7.28 9.64
CA MET A 33 10.59 -8.61 9.25
C MET A 33 11.63 -9.67 9.65
N ASN A 34 11.16 -10.79 10.20
CA ASN A 34 11.96 -11.99 10.45
C ASN A 34 11.30 -13.19 9.77
N GLY A 35 11.91 -13.69 8.69
CA GLY A 35 11.22 -14.58 7.76
C GLY A 35 9.91 -13.92 7.30
N SER A 36 8.80 -14.66 7.29
CA SER A 36 7.46 -14.17 6.92
C SER A 36 6.71 -13.45 8.05
N LYS A 37 7.34 -13.29 9.23
CA LYS A 37 6.71 -12.68 10.42
C LYS A 37 7.19 -11.26 10.63
N SER A 38 6.25 -10.37 10.92
CA SER A 38 6.54 -8.99 11.29
C SER A 38 6.95 -8.86 12.76
N ILE A 39 7.95 -8.04 13.05
CA ILE A 39 8.42 -7.74 14.41
C ILE A 39 7.67 -6.52 14.93
N ARG A 40 6.68 -6.74 15.82
CA ARG A 40 5.76 -5.71 16.29
C ARG A 40 6.45 -4.45 16.84
N ASN A 41 7.44 -4.61 17.73
CA ASN A 41 8.12 -3.47 18.36
C ASN A 41 8.91 -2.63 17.34
N LYS A 42 9.45 -3.25 16.28
CA LYS A 42 10.14 -2.55 15.19
C LYS A 42 9.16 -1.73 14.36
N ILE A 43 7.97 -2.26 14.09
CA ILE A 43 6.90 -1.51 13.41
C ILE A 43 6.40 -0.35 14.28
N GLN A 44 6.25 -0.54 15.59
CA GLN A 44 5.92 0.56 16.50
C GLN A 44 6.96 1.70 16.43
N LYS A 45 8.25 1.34 16.29
CA LYS A 45 9.33 2.31 16.07
C LYS A 45 9.17 3.11 14.78
N ILE A 46 8.66 2.52 13.69
CA ILE A 46 8.29 3.25 12.47
C ILE A 46 7.26 4.34 12.78
N GLY A 47 6.28 4.04 13.63
CA GLY A 47 5.30 5.03 14.09
C GLY A 47 5.91 6.14 14.95
N GLU A 48 6.94 5.85 15.74
CA GLU A 48 7.69 6.86 16.51
C GLU A 48 8.48 7.79 15.58
N ILE A 49 9.15 7.23 14.57
CA ILE A 49 9.86 8.00 13.53
C ILE A 49 8.87 8.92 12.79
N ALA A 50 7.69 8.43 12.42
CA ALA A 50 6.66 9.27 11.81
C ALA A 50 6.21 10.42 12.72
N ARG A 51 6.06 10.16 14.03
CA ARG A 51 5.67 11.19 15.01
C ARG A 51 6.76 12.22 15.30
N SER A 52 8.03 11.92 15.01
CA SER A 52 9.12 12.90 15.14
C SER A 52 9.22 13.87 13.95
N GLY A 53 8.27 13.83 13.00
CA GLY A 53 8.25 14.70 11.83
C GLY A 53 9.03 14.16 10.62
N LEU A 54 9.55 12.93 10.70
CA LEU A 54 10.14 12.24 9.56
C LEU A 54 9.08 11.49 8.75
N VAL A 55 9.39 11.16 7.50
CA VAL A 55 8.54 10.37 6.59
C VAL A 55 9.19 9.01 6.37
N PRO A 56 8.78 7.95 7.11
CA PRO A 56 9.33 6.62 6.89
C PRO A 56 9.00 6.10 5.48
N VAL A 57 10.02 5.62 4.77
CA VAL A 57 9.90 5.02 3.44
C VAL A 57 10.30 3.56 3.53
N THR A 58 9.47 2.66 3.03
CA THR A 58 9.78 1.23 2.92
C THR A 58 9.29 0.71 1.58
N TYR A 59 9.73 -0.47 1.18
CA TYR A 59 9.55 -0.98 -0.18
C TYR A 59 9.31 -2.49 -0.17
N GLY A 60 8.75 -3.01 -1.26
CA GLY A 60 8.68 -4.46 -1.44
C GLY A 60 10.08 -5.04 -1.64
N ASP A 61 10.35 -6.23 -1.10
CA ASP A 61 11.69 -6.82 -1.14
C ASP A 61 11.64 -8.36 -1.27
N ALA A 62 12.76 -8.94 -1.73
CA ALA A 62 13.03 -10.36 -1.70
C ALA A 62 13.78 -10.71 -0.42
N LEU A 63 13.10 -11.32 0.54
CA LEU A 63 13.64 -11.63 1.86
C LEU A 63 14.02 -13.10 1.99
N TRP A 64 15.11 -13.36 2.72
CA TRP A 64 15.58 -14.70 3.01
C TRP A 64 14.69 -15.41 4.05
N TYR A 65 14.44 -16.70 3.85
CA TYR A 65 13.54 -17.52 4.67
C TYR A 65 14.22 -18.79 5.22
N GLY A 66 15.56 -18.85 5.23
CA GLY A 66 16.28 -20.07 5.63
C GLY A 66 16.43 -21.09 4.50
N GLN A 67 17.29 -22.09 4.69
CA GLN A 67 17.40 -23.28 3.81
C GLN A 67 17.49 -22.96 2.30
N LYS A 68 18.26 -21.91 1.95
CA LYS A 68 18.40 -21.39 0.56
C LYS A 68 17.09 -20.92 -0.09
N LYS A 69 16.04 -20.63 0.68
CA LYS A 69 14.75 -20.11 0.21
C LYS A 69 14.64 -18.62 0.44
N SER A 70 13.95 -17.95 -0.46
CA SER A 70 13.54 -16.55 -0.35
C SER A 70 12.05 -16.41 -0.65
N TYR A 71 11.45 -15.31 -0.22
CA TYR A 71 10.07 -14.99 -0.54
C TYR A 71 9.92 -13.50 -0.90
N ILE A 72 8.88 -13.19 -1.68
CA ILE A 72 8.56 -11.81 -2.07
C ILE A 72 7.60 -11.20 -1.05
N LEU A 73 8.08 -10.18 -0.36
CA LEU A 73 7.26 -9.32 0.48
C LEU A 73 6.79 -8.14 -0.36
N SER A 74 5.51 -8.13 -0.76
CA SER A 74 4.97 -7.02 -1.56
C SER A 74 4.61 -5.81 -0.69
N GLY A 75 4.60 -4.62 -1.31
CA GLY A 75 4.11 -3.40 -0.68
C GLY A 75 2.68 -3.53 -0.15
N ASP A 76 1.81 -4.27 -0.85
CA ASP A 76 0.43 -4.52 -0.41
C ASP A 76 0.38 -5.28 0.94
N VAL A 77 1.27 -6.26 1.14
CA VAL A 77 1.37 -7.00 2.41
C VAL A 77 1.98 -6.13 3.49
N ILE A 78 3.00 -5.33 3.16
CA ILE A 78 3.59 -4.35 4.10
C ILE A 78 2.51 -3.37 4.58
N MET A 79 1.66 -2.87 3.69
CA MET A 79 0.57 -1.95 4.01
C MET A 79 -0.40 -2.56 5.04
N THR A 80 -0.79 -3.82 4.86
CA THR A 80 -1.64 -4.54 5.83
C THR A 80 -0.93 -4.74 7.16
N THR A 81 0.33 -5.15 7.12
CA THR A 81 1.16 -5.43 8.30
C THR A 81 1.32 -4.19 9.16
N ILE A 82 1.75 -3.07 8.56
CA ILE A 82 1.90 -1.79 9.26
C ILE A 82 0.54 -1.25 9.69
N GLY A 83 -0.46 -1.28 8.80
CA GLY A 83 -1.81 -0.75 9.07
C GLY A 83 -2.47 -1.40 10.29
N LYS A 84 -2.36 -2.73 10.45
CA LYS A 84 -2.93 -3.45 11.60
C LYS A 84 -2.26 -3.13 12.93
N ILE A 85 -0.98 -2.76 12.91
CA ILE A 85 -0.20 -2.47 14.14
C ILE A 85 -0.29 -0.98 14.50
N LEU A 86 -0.09 -0.08 13.54
CA LEU A 86 -0.07 1.36 13.77
C LEU A 86 -1.46 2.00 13.73
N LYS A 87 -2.46 1.33 13.13
CA LYS A 87 -3.84 1.81 13.01
C LYS A 87 -3.94 3.26 12.49
N PRO A 88 -3.40 3.56 11.29
CA PRO A 88 -3.45 4.91 10.74
C PRO A 88 -4.89 5.34 10.46
N ARG A 89 -5.14 6.65 10.44
CA ARG A 89 -6.45 7.22 10.05
C ARG A 89 -6.90 6.76 8.66
N LEU A 90 -5.95 6.60 7.74
CA LEU A 90 -6.20 6.31 6.34
C LEU A 90 -5.03 5.55 5.73
N SER A 91 -5.35 4.53 4.93
CA SER A 91 -4.43 3.84 4.03
C SER A 91 -4.79 4.17 2.58
N VAL A 92 -3.82 4.59 1.76
CA VAL A 92 -4.06 4.93 0.35
C VAL A 92 -3.22 4.01 -0.53
N PHE A 93 -3.88 3.27 -1.43
CA PHE A 93 -3.24 2.54 -2.52
C PHE A 93 -3.32 3.41 -3.77
N VAL A 94 -2.16 3.79 -4.27
CA VAL A 94 -2.02 4.59 -5.49
C VAL A 94 -1.82 3.64 -6.68
N LEU A 95 -2.69 3.73 -7.67
CA LEU A 95 -2.81 2.81 -8.81
C LEU A 95 -2.58 3.56 -10.13
N ASP A 96 -2.45 2.82 -11.23
CA ASP A 96 -2.45 3.34 -12.60
C ASP A 96 -3.87 3.51 -13.19
N VAL A 97 -4.89 3.06 -12.46
CA VAL A 97 -6.32 3.14 -12.81
C VAL A 97 -7.13 3.93 -11.77
N ASP A 98 -8.40 4.25 -12.08
CA ASP A 98 -9.23 5.08 -11.20
C ASP A 98 -9.64 4.41 -9.88
N GLY A 99 -9.63 3.09 -9.82
CA GLY A 99 -9.97 2.28 -8.65
C GLY A 99 -10.40 0.88 -9.09
N VAL A 100 -11.37 0.29 -8.39
CA VAL A 100 -11.94 -1.00 -8.79
C VAL A 100 -13.11 -0.75 -9.74
N TYR A 101 -13.03 -1.29 -10.95
CA TYR A 101 -14.13 -1.23 -11.91
C TYR A 101 -15.05 -2.46 -11.77
N SER A 102 -16.37 -2.22 -11.73
CA SER A 102 -17.37 -3.29 -11.79
C SER A 102 -17.43 -3.95 -13.17
N ASN A 103 -16.97 -3.23 -14.20
CA ASN A 103 -16.81 -3.68 -15.58
C ASN A 103 -15.71 -2.85 -16.25
N THR A 104 -14.69 -3.51 -16.80
CA THR A 104 -13.55 -2.89 -17.48
C THR A 104 -13.93 -2.12 -18.74
N LYS A 105 -14.90 -2.62 -19.52
CA LYS A 105 -15.30 -2.03 -20.79
C LYS A 105 -15.99 -0.69 -20.61
N SER A 106 -16.92 -0.61 -19.66
CA SER A 106 -17.63 0.64 -19.36
C SER A 106 -16.87 1.55 -18.39
N LYS A 107 -15.74 1.09 -17.83
CA LYS A 107 -14.98 1.77 -16.76
C LYS A 107 -15.87 2.25 -15.62
N LYS A 108 -16.94 1.51 -15.32
CA LYS A 108 -17.86 1.85 -14.24
C LYS A 108 -17.14 1.62 -12.91
N LEU A 109 -16.79 2.70 -12.23
CA LEU A 109 -16.07 2.69 -10.96
C LEU A 109 -16.99 2.26 -9.81
N ILE A 110 -16.45 1.44 -8.92
CA ILE A 110 -17.02 1.12 -7.62
C ILE A 110 -16.52 2.17 -6.65
N TYR A 111 -17.42 2.96 -6.08
CA TYR A 111 -17.07 4.03 -5.14
C TYR A 111 -17.01 3.53 -3.70
N ASP A 112 -17.90 2.61 -3.29
CA ASP A 112 -17.88 1.99 -1.96
C ASP A 112 -17.97 0.46 -2.10
N PHE A 113 -16.83 -0.20 -1.88
CA PHE A 113 -16.68 -1.64 -2.08
C PHE A 113 -17.61 -2.46 -1.16
N LYS A 114 -17.94 -1.94 0.02
CA LYS A 114 -18.83 -2.63 0.99
C LYS A 114 -20.30 -2.45 0.62
N LYS A 115 -20.70 -1.25 0.18
CA LYS A 115 -22.09 -0.96 -0.21
C LYS A 115 -22.47 -1.66 -1.51
N GLU A 116 -21.58 -1.62 -2.49
CA GLU A 116 -21.87 -2.13 -3.84
C GLU A 116 -21.73 -3.66 -3.96
N LYS A 117 -21.13 -4.32 -2.95
CA LYS A 117 -21.00 -5.78 -2.82
C LYS A 117 -20.65 -6.47 -4.16
N PRO A 118 -19.55 -6.08 -4.81
CA PRO A 118 -19.23 -6.63 -6.12
C PRO A 118 -18.87 -8.11 -6.02
N THR A 119 -19.38 -8.93 -6.94
CA THR A 119 -18.96 -10.33 -7.06
C THR A 119 -17.57 -10.39 -7.65
N ILE A 120 -16.58 -10.82 -6.86
CA ILE A 120 -15.20 -11.06 -7.30
C ILE A 120 -15.14 -12.31 -8.19
N SER A 121 -15.51 -12.14 -9.46
CA SER A 121 -15.25 -13.13 -10.51
C SER A 121 -14.21 -12.61 -11.48
N LYS A 122 -13.27 -13.48 -11.88
CA LYS A 122 -12.16 -13.13 -12.80
C LYS A 122 -12.61 -12.54 -14.14
N ASN A 123 -13.84 -12.81 -14.56
CA ASN A 123 -14.35 -12.45 -15.88
C ASN A 123 -15.24 -11.20 -15.91
N LYS A 124 -15.74 -10.70 -14.75
CA LYS A 124 -16.65 -9.53 -14.72
C LYS A 124 -15.99 -8.25 -14.20
N MET A 125 -15.00 -8.36 -13.31
CA MET A 125 -14.25 -7.21 -12.80
C MET A 125 -12.82 -7.14 -13.35
N ASP A 126 -12.22 -5.95 -13.28
CA ASP A 126 -10.82 -5.70 -13.68
C ASP A 126 -9.81 -6.30 -12.68
N VAL A 127 -9.86 -7.62 -12.49
CA VAL A 127 -9.05 -8.30 -11.47
C VAL A 127 -7.89 -9.04 -12.10
N THR A 128 -6.82 -8.31 -12.41
CA THR A 128 -5.50 -8.93 -12.60
C THR A 128 -5.05 -9.64 -11.32
N GLY A 129 -4.04 -10.51 -11.39
CA GLY A 129 -3.44 -11.12 -10.19
C GLY A 129 -2.94 -10.07 -9.18
N GLY A 130 -2.43 -8.94 -9.69
CA GLY A 130 -2.06 -7.78 -8.89
C GLY A 130 -3.26 -7.11 -8.21
N MET A 131 -4.30 -6.78 -8.98
CA MET A 131 -5.49 -6.12 -8.43
C MET A 131 -6.22 -6.99 -7.39
N THR A 132 -6.33 -8.30 -7.63
CA THR A 132 -6.92 -9.25 -6.68
C THR A 132 -6.22 -9.20 -5.33
N ARG A 133 -4.87 -9.15 -5.34
CA ARG A 133 -4.07 -9.05 -4.12
C ARG A 133 -4.31 -7.73 -3.40
N LYS A 134 -4.33 -6.60 -4.13
CA LYS A 134 -4.63 -5.28 -3.55
C LYS A 134 -6.00 -5.26 -2.87
N ILE A 135 -7.05 -5.72 -3.56
CA ILE A 135 -8.41 -5.80 -3.01
C ILE A 135 -8.44 -6.67 -1.75
N THR A 136 -7.74 -7.80 -1.77
CA THR A 136 -7.64 -8.72 -0.63
C THR A 136 -6.98 -8.04 0.58
N GLU A 137 -5.85 -7.36 0.38
CA GLU A 137 -5.14 -6.65 1.43
C GLU A 137 -5.95 -5.44 1.97
N ALA A 138 -6.55 -4.65 1.08
CA ALA A 138 -7.44 -3.55 1.44
C ALA A 138 -8.63 -4.02 2.29
N THR A 139 -9.23 -5.15 1.93
CA THR A 139 -10.33 -5.76 2.68
C THR A 139 -9.87 -6.25 4.07
N LYS A 140 -8.66 -6.80 4.19
CA LYS A 140 -8.08 -7.19 5.48
C LYS A 140 -7.87 -6.00 6.40
N ILE A 141 -7.41 -4.87 5.84
CA ILE A 141 -7.23 -3.61 6.57
C ILE A 141 -8.60 -3.06 7.00
N SER A 142 -9.58 -3.02 6.09
CA SER A 142 -10.90 -2.45 6.37
C SER A 142 -11.71 -3.23 7.40
N LYS A 143 -11.59 -4.56 7.41
CA LYS A 143 -12.16 -5.43 8.47
C LYS A 143 -11.61 -5.11 9.87
N SER A 144 -10.48 -4.42 9.96
CA SER A 144 -9.91 -3.94 11.24
C SER A 144 -10.43 -2.55 11.65
N GLY A 145 -11.46 -2.02 10.96
CA GLY A 145 -12.07 -0.72 11.23
C GLY A 145 -11.34 0.47 10.58
N LEU A 146 -10.37 0.21 9.71
CA LEU A 146 -9.54 1.25 9.09
C LEU A 146 -10.06 1.62 7.69
N LYS A 147 -9.92 2.87 7.29
CA LYS A 147 -10.31 3.31 5.94
C LYS A 147 -9.19 3.01 4.95
N VAL A 148 -9.54 2.45 3.80
CA VAL A 148 -8.62 2.28 2.67
C VAL A 148 -9.20 2.92 1.42
N PHE A 149 -8.40 3.73 0.72
CA PHE A 149 -8.75 4.31 -0.57
C PHE A 149 -7.87 3.73 -1.68
N PHE A 150 -8.48 3.42 -2.82
CA PHE A 150 -7.79 3.21 -4.07
C PHE A 150 -7.96 4.45 -4.94
N VAL A 151 -6.85 5.01 -5.43
CA VAL A 151 -6.85 6.24 -6.24
C VAL A 151 -5.88 6.13 -7.41
N ASN A 152 -6.13 6.91 -8.47
CA ASN A 152 -5.24 6.98 -9.64
C ASN A 152 -4.05 7.92 -9.38
N GLY A 153 -2.83 7.38 -9.38
CA GLY A 153 -1.58 8.12 -9.24
C GLY A 153 -1.18 8.93 -10.47
N ASN A 154 -1.68 8.58 -11.65
CA ASN A 154 -1.49 9.37 -12.87
C ASN A 154 -2.29 10.68 -12.85
N LYS A 155 -3.09 10.92 -11.79
CA LYS A 155 -3.84 12.15 -11.53
C LYS A 155 -3.47 12.67 -10.13
N PRO A 156 -2.32 13.36 -9.96
CA PRO A 156 -1.74 13.68 -8.64
C PRO A 156 -2.69 14.37 -7.67
N GLN A 157 -3.59 15.23 -8.17
CA GLN A 157 -4.60 15.91 -7.36
C GLN A 157 -5.47 14.92 -6.57
N ARG A 158 -5.73 13.71 -7.09
CA ARG A 158 -6.52 12.69 -6.39
C ARG A 158 -5.84 12.16 -5.13
N ILE A 159 -4.50 12.16 -5.08
CA ILE A 159 -3.74 11.80 -3.88
C ILE A 159 -3.91 12.90 -2.82
N VAL A 160 -3.85 14.17 -3.24
CA VAL A 160 -4.07 15.33 -2.36
C VAL A 160 -5.49 15.34 -1.80
N ASP A 161 -6.50 15.10 -2.65
CA ASP A 161 -7.90 15.07 -2.24
C ASP A 161 -8.18 13.91 -1.27
N ALA A 162 -7.63 12.72 -1.55
CA ALA A 162 -7.73 11.55 -0.68
C ALA A 162 -7.17 11.79 0.73
N THR A 163 -6.03 12.46 0.84
CA THR A 163 -5.36 12.67 2.14
C THR A 163 -5.95 13.84 2.93
N SER A 164 -6.46 14.87 2.24
CA SER A 164 -7.04 16.08 2.83
C SER A 164 -8.46 15.92 3.40
N GLY A 165 -9.10 14.76 3.21
CA GLY A 165 -10.46 14.51 3.71
C GLY A 165 -11.56 15.17 2.89
N LYS A 166 -11.22 15.72 1.71
CA LYS A 166 -12.18 16.19 0.71
C LYS A 166 -12.83 14.99 0.01
N LYS A 167 -13.85 15.27 -0.81
CA LYS A 167 -14.38 14.28 -1.76
C LYS A 167 -13.23 13.84 -2.66
N PHE A 168 -12.98 12.53 -2.73
CA PHE A 168 -11.97 11.96 -3.60
C PHE A 168 -12.63 11.10 -4.68
N GLU A 169 -11.91 10.91 -5.78
CA GLU A 169 -12.34 10.08 -6.90
C GLU A 169 -11.58 8.75 -6.86
N GLY A 170 -12.28 7.67 -6.50
CA GLY A 170 -11.69 6.35 -6.34
C GLY A 170 -12.61 5.36 -5.61
N THR A 171 -12.04 4.25 -5.13
CA THR A 171 -12.78 3.19 -4.41
C THR A 171 -12.48 3.22 -2.92
N LEU A 172 -13.53 3.21 -2.09
CA LEU A 172 -13.46 3.15 -0.63
C LEU A 172 -13.68 1.73 -0.10
N PHE A 173 -12.83 1.32 0.86
CA PHE A 173 -13.02 0.14 1.71
C PHE A 173 -13.14 0.57 3.18
N ARG A 174 -14.19 0.08 3.87
CA ARG A 174 -14.52 0.33 5.28
C ARG A 174 -15.39 -0.81 5.85
#